data_AF-A0A1H6ZCW8-F1
#
_entry.id   AF-A0A1H6ZCW8-F1
#
_cell.length_a   1.000
_cell.length_b   1.000
_cell.length_c   1.000
_cell.angle_alpha   90.00
_cell.angle_beta   90.00
_cell.angle_gamma   90.00
#
_symmetry.space_group_name_H-M   'P 1'
#
loop_
_entity.id
_entity.type
_entity.pdbx_description
1 polymer ?
#
loop_
_entity_poly.entity_id
_entity_poly.type
_entity_poly.pdbx_seq_one_letter_code
_entity_poly.pdbx_strand_id
1 'polypeptide(L)' 'IIKSVMGFRQFLLRGLDNVRNEWTLVCLAWNFKRMAVLRPQ' A
#
# COMPACT_ATOMS: atom_id res chain seq x y z
N ILE A 1 -5.84 -9.42 -0.99
CA ILE A 1 -6.08 -8.59 -2.18
C ILE A 1 -5.02 -7.50 -2.33
N ILE A 2 -5.00 -6.45 -1.49
CA ILE A 2 -4.02 -5.33 -1.62
C ILE A 2 -2.56 -5.80 -1.71
N LYS A 3 -2.09 -6.64 -0.76
CA LYS A 3 -0.71 -7.16 -0.76
C LYS A 3 -0.32 -7.88 -2.05
N SER A 4 -1.22 -8.73 -2.56
CA SER A 4 -1.00 -9.48 -3.80
C SER A 4 -0.99 -8.57 -5.03
N VAL A 5 -1.92 -7.61 -5.13
CA VAL A 5 -1.99 -6.68 -6.27
C VAL A 5 -0.85 -5.66 -6.27
N MET A 6 -0.31 -5.32 -5.10
CA MET A 6 0.86 -4.46 -4.94
C MET A 6 2.19 -5.21 -5.04
N GLY A 7 2.18 -6.55 -5.08
CA GLY A 7 3.40 -7.36 -5.03
C GLY A 7 4.18 -7.22 -3.71
N PHE A 8 3.52 -6.80 -2.63
CA PHE A 8 4.15 -6.53 -1.34
C PHE A 8 4.44 -7.84 -0.60
N ARG A 9 5.73 -8.16 -0.42
CA ARG A 9 6.19 -9.45 0.14
C ARG A 9 6.61 -9.40 1.60
N GLN A 10 7.19 -8.29 2.06
CA GLN A 10 7.70 -8.15 3.42
C GLN A 10 7.65 -6.71 3.90
N PHE A 11 7.47 -6.55 5.22
CA PHE A 11 7.63 -5.27 5.92
C PHE A 11 9.13 -5.04 6.16
N LEU A 12 9.60 -3.81 5.98
CA LEU A 12 11.02 -3.49 6.18
C LEU A 12 11.29 -3.17 7.65
N LEU A 13 10.36 -2.47 8.30
CA LEU A 13 10.48 -2.11 9.70
C LEU A 13 9.93 -3.20 10.62
N ARG A 14 10.54 -3.30 11.81
CA ARG A 14 10.09 -4.18 12.89
C ARG A 14 9.41 -3.39 14.01
N GLY A 15 8.52 -4.06 14.75
CA GLY A 15 7.69 -3.45 15.78
C GLY A 15 6.30 -3.08 15.26
N LEU A 16 5.29 -3.24 16.11
CA LEU A 16 3.88 -3.11 15.73
C LEU A 16 3.56 -1.71 15.18
N ASP A 17 4.07 -0.67 15.84
CA ASP A 17 3.85 0.72 15.43
C ASP A 17 4.46 1.03 14.07
N ASN A 18 5.68 0.55 13.81
CA ASN A 18 6.34 0.76 12.53
C ASN A 18 5.66 -0.01 11.39
N VAL A 19 5.26 -1.26 11.63
CA VAL A 19 4.48 -2.05 10.67
C VAL A 19 3.13 -1.39 10.36
N ARG A 20 2.50 -0.75 11.35
CA ARG A 20 1.25 -0.01 11.15
C ARG A 20 1.43 1.20 10.24
N ASN A 21 2.54 1.92 10.39
CA ASN A 21 2.87 3.05 9.53
C ASN A 21 3.15 2.59 8.08
N GLU A 22 3.95 1.53 7.91
CA GLU A 22 4.17 0.93 6.58
C GLU A 22 2.87 0.44 5.95
N TRP A 23 2.00 -0.19 6.72
CA TRP A 23 0.71 -0.66 6.23
C TRP A 23 -0.19 0.49 5.78
N THR A 24 -0.13 1.64 6.47
CA THR A 24 -0.85 2.86 6.07
C THR A 24 -0.35 3.37 4.73
N LEU A 25 0.97 3.38 4.51
CA LEU A 25 1.57 3.74 3.23
C LEU A 25 1.17 2.79 2.09
N VAL A 26 1.15 1.47 2.34
CA VAL A 26 0.70 0.48 1.37
C VAL A 26 -0.76 0.72 0.97
N CYS A 27 -1.62 1.02 1.94
CA CYS A 27 -3.02 1.37 1.68
C CYS A 27 -3.15 2.67 0.87
N LEU A 28 -2.38 3.71 1.18
CA LEU A 28 -2.37 4.95 0.40
C LEU A 28 -1.95 4.72 -1.05
N ALA A 29 -0.84 4.00 -1.26
CA ALA A 29 -0.35 3.67 -2.59
C ALA A 29 -1.38 2.87 -3.42
N TRP A 30 -2.10 1.94 -2.78
CA TRP A 30 -3.20 1.22 -3.42
C TRP A 30 -4.34 2.16 -3.83
N ASN A 31 -4.74 3.08 -2.97
CA ASN A 31 -5.77 4.07 -3.29
C ASN A 31 -5.33 4.98 -4.45
N PHE A 32 -4.08 5.43 -4.46
CA PHE A 32 -3.54 6.20 -5.58
C PHE A 32 -3.55 5.43 -6.89
N LYS A 33 -3.16 4.15 -6.88
CA LYS A 33 -3.22 3.28 -8.07
C LYS A 33 -4.65 3.21 -8.63
N ARG A 34 -5.66 3.11 -7.77
CA ARG A 34 -7.08 3.10 -8.17
C ARG A 34 -7.53 4.45 -8.73
N MET A 35 -7.17 5.55 -8.06
CA MET A 35 -7.51 6.89 -8.54
C MET A 35 -6.87 7.18 -9.90
N ALA A 36 -5.62 6.76 -10.13
CA ALA A 36 -4.94 6.93 -11.41
C ALA A 36 -5.67 6.25 -12.58
N VAL A 37 -6.28 5.08 -12.35
CA VAL A 37 -7.12 4.38 -13.35
C VAL A 37 -8.42 5.13 -13.63
N LEU A 38 -8.96 5.84 -12.63
CA LEU A 38 -10.22 6.57 -12.74
C LEU A 38 -10.06 8.00 -13.27
N ARG A 39 -8.83 8.50 -13.47
CA ARG A 39 -8.62 9.83 -14.04
C ARG A 39 -8.93 9.79 -15.55
N PRO A 40 -9.90 10.57 -16.05
CA PRO A 40 -10.07 10.76 -17.48
C PRO A 40 -8.85 11.51 -18.04
N GLN A 41 -8.49 11.19 -19.28
CA GLN A 41 -7.35 11.74 -20.01
C GLN A 41 -7.44 13.27 -20.13
#